data_AF-A0A969FE93-F1
#
_entry.id   AF-A0A969FE93-F1
#
_cell.length_a   1.000
_cell.length_b   1.000
_cell.length_c   1.000
_cell.angle_alpha   90.00
_cell.angle_beta   90.00
_cell.angle_gamma   90.00
#
_symmetry.space_group_name_H-M   'P 1'
#
loop_
_entity.id
_entity.type
_entity.pdbx_description
1 polymer ?
#
loop_
_entity_poly.entity_id
_entity_poly.type
_entity_poly.pdbx_seq_one_letter_code
_entity_poly.pdbx_strand_id
1 'polypeptide(L)'
;METIYGNLQGLKSSQLKQLQRLYHQRLPGDRFTTPEFAQRLAAISTDIDQPICAYINRRGQVIRVGVGTVGKTQIPPMELPRYGAERLSGIRCIATQLKSEVPSEATLTAMALQRLDALVILTLSGSGFERRGGGAAGYVQETYLAHLVPHPEVSWTVSPSLSLDLLSQQDFLELTESLEEEFRREYVAQRVSPDQDRVLLVGVATSELTPQRFQDGLAELSRLVKTAGGEVLQIVQQRRSRPHPQTVVGEGKVQEIALSAQTVGANLIVFDRDLSPAQVRNLEMRIGVRVVDRTEVILDIFAQRAQSGAGKLQVELAQLEYMMPRLTGRGRAMSRLGGGIGTRGPGETKLETERRAIQRRITRLQQEVNQLQAHRSRLRGQRQHQEVPSVAIVGYTNAGKSTLLNALTNAEVYTADQLFATLDPTTRRLAIADPLTHTTLSIVLTDTVGFIHELPPSLMDAFRATLEEVTEADALLHVVDLSHPAWQSQIRSVMAILSDMPVTPGPILLAFNKIDQVDSDTLTLAREEFPQAVFISAGDRLGLETLRQRLAQLVHYATSAS
;
A
#
# COMPACT_ATOMS: atom_id res chain seq x y z
N MET A 1 26.22 27.53 6.72
CA MET A 1 25.23 28.40 7.39
C MET A 1 24.29 27.50 8.16
N GLU A 2 24.14 27.74 9.46
CA GLU A 2 23.17 27.03 10.28
C GLU A 2 21.77 27.59 9.98
N THR A 3 20.91 26.74 9.43
CA THR A 3 19.55 27.11 9.00
C THR A 3 18.61 27.11 10.21
N ILE A 4 17.81 28.16 10.38
CA ILE A 4 16.72 28.19 11.36
C ILE A 4 15.42 27.78 10.66
N TYR A 5 14.62 26.94 11.30
CA TYR A 5 13.39 26.41 10.75
C TYR A 5 12.15 27.05 11.38
N GLY A 6 10.98 26.91 10.74
CA GLY A 6 9.70 27.40 11.29
C GLY A 6 9.40 28.86 10.92
N ASN A 7 8.75 29.59 11.83
CA ASN A 7 8.25 30.95 11.57
C ASN A 7 9.35 32.00 11.80
N LEU A 8 9.91 32.52 10.70
CA LEU A 8 10.97 33.55 10.74
C LEU A 8 10.46 34.97 10.49
N GLN A 9 9.15 35.15 10.26
CA GLN A 9 8.60 36.47 9.93
C GLN A 9 8.73 37.42 11.13
N GLY A 10 9.28 38.61 10.87
CA GLY A 10 9.41 39.68 11.87
C GLY A 10 10.65 39.60 12.78
N LEU A 11 11.51 38.58 12.63
CA LEU A 11 12.72 38.44 13.46
C LEU A 11 13.83 39.41 13.04
N LYS A 12 14.46 40.06 14.03
CA LYS A 12 15.63 40.92 13.81
C LYS A 12 16.87 40.09 13.50
N SER A 13 17.82 40.65 12.76
CA SER A 13 19.11 40.00 12.47
C SER A 13 19.90 39.61 13.72
N SER A 14 19.75 40.36 14.82
CA SER A 14 20.35 40.01 16.12
C SER A 14 19.74 38.75 16.73
N GLN A 15 18.42 38.60 16.65
CA GLN A 15 17.67 37.43 17.16
C GLN A 15 18.01 36.18 16.35
N LEU A 16 18.10 36.30 15.02
CA LEU A 16 18.55 35.20 14.16
C LEU A 16 19.97 34.72 14.50
N LYS A 17 20.90 35.65 14.78
CA LYS A 17 22.26 35.30 15.23
C LYS A 17 22.26 34.61 16.59
N GLN A 18 21.38 35.00 17.53
CA GLN A 18 21.25 34.31 18.82
C GLN A 18 20.74 32.87 18.64
N LEU A 19 19.74 32.66 17.78
CA LEU A 19 19.24 31.32 17.45
C LEU A 19 20.33 30.45 16.80
N GLN A 20 21.13 31.01 15.89
CA GLN A 20 22.24 30.28 15.26
C GLN A 20 23.31 29.86 16.28
N ARG A 21 23.62 30.71 17.28
CA ARG A 21 24.58 30.36 18.34
C ARG A 21 24.18 29.12 19.15
N LEU A 22 22.90 28.72 19.15
CA LEU A 22 22.47 27.49 19.83
C LEU A 22 23.06 26.23 19.19
N TYR A 23 23.28 26.20 17.87
CA TYR A 23 23.91 25.06 17.18
C TYR A 23 25.34 24.77 17.65
N HIS A 24 26.04 25.81 18.10
CA HIS A 24 27.41 25.72 18.60
C HIS A 24 27.49 25.21 20.05
N GLN A 25 26.35 25.08 20.74
CA GLN A 25 26.33 24.55 22.09
C GLN A 25 26.32 23.02 22.07
N ARG A 26 27.07 22.44 23.00
CA ARG A 26 27.13 21.00 23.19
C ARG A 26 26.67 20.66 24.59
N LEU A 27 25.66 19.82 24.67
CA LEU A 27 25.11 19.34 25.93
C LEU A 27 25.80 18.01 26.32
N PRO A 28 25.78 17.63 27.61
CA PRO A 28 26.11 16.28 28.02
C PRO A 28 25.20 15.25 27.35
N GLY A 29 25.77 14.09 27.01
CA GLY A 29 25.04 13.03 26.32
C GLY A 29 24.03 12.31 27.21
N ASP A 30 24.34 12.23 28.51
CA ASP A 30 23.67 11.57 29.63
C ASP A 30 22.52 12.38 30.25
N ARG A 31 22.29 13.62 29.79
CA ARG A 31 21.28 14.53 30.36
C ARG A 31 20.28 15.02 29.32
N PHE A 32 19.04 15.24 29.74
CA PHE A 32 18.00 15.83 28.88
C PHE A 32 18.39 17.25 28.42
N THR A 33 18.79 18.08 29.38
CA THR A 33 19.24 19.46 29.17
C THR A 33 20.25 19.88 30.25
N THR A 34 20.84 21.07 30.12
CA THR A 34 21.52 21.74 31.23
C THR A 34 20.74 22.99 31.64
N PRO A 35 20.85 23.46 32.90
CA PRO A 35 20.19 24.68 33.34
C PRO A 35 20.56 25.88 32.46
N GLU A 36 21.82 25.99 32.06
CA GLU A 36 22.32 27.09 31.22
C GLU A 36 21.69 27.07 29.83
N PHE A 37 21.59 25.89 29.20
CA PHE A 37 20.99 25.74 27.87
C PHE A 37 19.49 26.04 27.93
N ALA A 38 18.78 25.48 28.91
CA ALA A 38 17.34 25.68 29.08
C ALA A 38 16.99 27.15 29.35
N GLN A 39 17.70 27.82 30.27
CA GLN A 39 17.49 29.23 30.57
C GLN A 39 17.81 30.12 29.36
N ARG A 40 18.84 29.77 28.57
CA ARG A 40 19.17 30.52 27.35
C ARG A 40 18.10 30.35 26.26
N LEU A 41 17.62 29.12 26.04
CA LEU A 41 16.54 28.85 25.10
C LEU A 41 15.26 29.60 25.50
N ALA A 42 14.92 29.57 26.78
CA ALA A 42 13.81 30.29 27.38
C ALA A 42 13.93 31.81 27.21
N ALA A 43 15.11 32.40 27.50
CA ALA A 43 15.36 33.82 27.33
C ALA A 43 15.18 34.29 25.87
N ILE A 44 15.71 33.53 24.90
CA ILE A 44 15.52 33.84 23.48
C ILE A 44 14.04 33.75 23.12
N SER A 45 13.32 32.73 23.60
CA SER A 45 11.89 32.55 23.35
C SER A 45 11.05 33.69 23.90
N THR A 46 11.38 34.20 25.09
CA THR A 46 10.76 35.39 25.69
C THR A 46 11.05 36.66 24.88
N ASP A 47 12.27 36.86 24.39
CA ASP A 47 12.62 38.05 23.57
C ASP A 47 11.91 38.07 22.21
N ILE A 48 11.73 36.90 21.58
CA ILE A 48 11.04 36.80 20.29
C ILE A 48 9.52 36.65 20.39
N ASP A 49 8.98 36.47 21.61
CA ASP A 49 7.58 36.17 21.91
C ASP A 49 7.00 35.00 21.06
N GLN A 50 7.83 33.98 20.83
CA GLN A 50 7.45 32.78 20.09
C GLN A 50 8.10 31.53 20.71
N PRO A 51 7.41 30.38 20.66
CA PRO A 51 8.00 29.09 21.01
C PRO A 51 9.26 28.79 20.19
N ILE A 52 10.22 28.08 20.79
CA ILE A 52 11.45 27.61 20.14
C ILE A 52 11.64 26.13 20.46
N CYS A 53 12.04 25.36 19.46
CA CYS A 53 12.43 23.95 19.60
C CYS A 53 13.91 23.77 19.24
N ALA A 54 14.65 23.06 20.07
CA ALA A 54 16.01 22.61 19.80
C ALA A 54 16.07 21.08 19.80
N TYR A 55 16.51 20.50 18.69
CA TYR A 55 16.66 19.05 18.52
C TYR A 55 18.11 18.67 18.70
N ILE A 56 18.37 17.69 19.56
CA ILE A 56 19.70 17.32 20.03
C ILE A 56 19.89 15.82 19.84
N ASN A 57 21.02 15.41 19.25
CA ASN A 57 21.35 13.99 19.11
C ASN A 57 21.93 13.39 20.40
N ARG A 58 22.04 12.06 20.50
CA ARG A 58 22.65 11.38 21.68
C ARG A 58 24.09 11.81 22.00
N ARG A 59 24.82 12.42 21.05
CA ARG A 59 26.17 12.99 21.29
C ARG A 59 26.15 14.39 21.90
N GLY A 60 24.95 14.91 22.20
CA GLY A 60 24.72 16.23 22.78
C GLY A 60 24.86 17.38 21.79
N GLN A 61 24.90 17.12 20.49
CA GLN A 61 24.99 18.16 19.47
C GLN A 61 23.59 18.65 19.09
N VAL A 62 23.42 19.97 19.05
CA VAL A 62 22.20 20.58 18.52
C VAL A 62 22.21 20.43 17.00
N ILE A 63 21.30 19.62 16.47
CA ILE A 63 21.19 19.30 15.04
C ILE A 63 20.14 20.14 14.31
N ARG A 64 19.21 20.74 15.06
CA ARG A 64 18.18 21.61 14.49
C ARG A 64 17.66 22.60 15.52
N VAL A 65 17.40 23.83 15.08
CA VAL A 65 16.73 24.87 15.85
C VAL A 65 15.56 25.40 15.03
N GLY A 66 14.38 25.47 15.63
CA GLY A 66 13.17 25.95 14.98
C GLY A 66 12.38 26.93 15.84
N VAL A 67 11.78 27.92 15.20
CA VAL A 67 10.86 28.88 15.81
C VAL A 67 9.41 28.44 15.53
N GLY A 68 8.67 28.13 16.57
CA GLY A 68 7.31 27.58 16.52
C GLY A 68 7.18 26.31 17.37
N THR A 69 5.99 25.71 17.32
CA THR A 69 5.67 24.48 18.05
C THR A 69 6.42 23.28 17.50
N VAL A 70 6.46 22.17 18.26
CA VAL A 70 7.12 20.91 17.86
C VAL A 70 6.60 20.43 16.50
N GLY A 71 5.29 20.42 16.29
CA GLY A 71 4.69 20.01 15.00
C GLY A 71 5.07 20.91 13.81
N LYS A 72 5.32 22.21 14.03
CA LYS A 72 5.73 23.14 12.95
C LYS A 72 7.23 23.06 12.65
N THR A 73 8.04 22.62 13.60
CA THR A 73 9.51 22.63 13.52
C THR A 73 10.11 21.24 13.31
N GLN A 74 9.25 20.21 13.22
CA GLN A 74 9.60 18.79 13.11
C GLN A 74 10.67 18.50 12.06
N ILE A 75 11.48 17.48 12.34
CA ILE A 75 12.43 16.89 11.40
C ILE A 75 11.62 16.04 10.42
N PRO A 76 11.73 16.29 9.10
CA PRO A 76 11.05 15.47 8.11
C PRO A 76 11.45 13.99 8.23
N PRO A 77 10.55 13.02 8.01
CA PRO A 77 10.87 11.59 8.11
C PRO A 77 12.07 11.14 7.26
N MET A 78 12.34 11.82 6.15
CA MET A 78 13.50 11.54 5.29
C MET A 78 14.85 11.95 5.89
N GLU A 79 14.85 12.89 6.85
CA GLU A 79 16.03 13.36 7.58
C GLU A 79 16.21 12.62 8.93
N LEU A 80 15.19 11.88 9.39
CA LEU A 80 15.27 11.09 10.60
C LEU A 80 16.13 9.83 10.38
N PRO A 81 16.95 9.44 11.36
CA PRO A 81 17.61 8.14 11.35
C PRO A 81 16.58 7.02 11.23
N ARG A 82 16.76 6.13 10.24
CA ARG A 82 15.86 5.00 9.99
C ARG A 82 16.15 3.87 10.96
N TYR A 83 15.76 4.06 12.21
CA TYR A 83 15.67 2.97 13.16
C TYR A 83 14.29 2.33 13.02
N GLY A 84 14.23 1.00 12.92
CA GLY A 84 12.97 0.27 12.87
C GLY A 84 12.14 0.47 14.14
N ALA A 85 10.95 -0.16 14.22
CA ALA A 85 10.06 -0.04 15.38
C ALA A 85 10.69 -0.49 16.72
N GLU A 86 11.84 -1.16 16.69
CA GLU A 86 12.66 -1.61 17.82
C GLU A 86 13.38 -0.49 18.59
N ARG A 87 13.56 0.70 18.01
CA ARG A 87 14.44 1.74 18.57
C ARG A 87 13.85 3.14 18.45
N LEU A 88 14.37 4.06 19.25
CA LEU A 88 14.01 5.48 19.19
C LEU A 88 14.88 6.20 18.15
N SER A 89 14.51 7.42 17.77
CA SER A 89 15.17 8.18 16.68
C SER A 89 16.61 8.60 16.98
N GLY A 90 17.05 8.52 18.24
CA GLY A 90 18.36 9.02 18.68
C GLY A 90 18.36 10.53 18.91
N ILE A 91 17.18 11.15 18.96
CA ILE A 91 17.00 12.60 19.00
C ILE A 91 16.06 12.96 20.14
N ARG A 92 16.50 13.86 21.02
CA ARG A 92 15.65 14.52 22.01
C ARG A 92 15.32 15.94 21.57
N CYS A 93 14.14 16.43 21.93
CA CYS A 93 13.72 17.81 21.64
C CYS A 93 13.52 18.57 22.95
N ILE A 94 14.03 19.81 23.01
CA ILE A 94 13.74 20.77 24.06
C ILE A 94 12.91 21.89 23.43
N ALA A 95 11.67 22.04 23.87
CA ALA A 95 10.71 23.01 23.36
C ALA A 95 10.32 24.03 24.45
N THR A 96 10.10 25.28 24.08
CA THR A 96 9.54 26.29 25.00
C THR A 96 8.05 26.49 24.77
N GLN A 97 7.33 26.88 25.82
CA GLN A 97 5.92 27.21 25.78
C GLN A 97 5.65 28.50 26.57
N LEU A 98 5.01 29.47 25.92
CA LEU A 98 4.78 30.80 26.50
C LEU A 98 3.76 30.78 27.66
N LYS A 99 2.91 29.74 27.73
CA LYS A 99 1.89 29.56 28.77
C LYS A 99 2.22 28.34 29.62
N SER A 100 1.97 28.43 30.93
CA SER A 100 2.09 27.29 31.86
C SER A 100 0.87 26.38 31.72
N GLU A 101 0.92 25.47 30.75
CA GLU A 101 -0.10 24.46 30.51
C GLU A 101 0.56 23.11 30.24
N VAL A 102 -0.15 22.02 30.56
CA VAL A 102 0.28 20.65 30.26
C VAL A 102 0.48 20.50 28.74
N PRO A 103 1.45 19.68 28.28
CA PRO A 103 1.69 19.44 26.87
C PRO A 103 0.42 19.01 26.12
N SER A 104 0.05 19.76 25.08
CA SER A 104 -1.10 19.42 24.24
C SER A 104 -0.91 18.10 23.49
N GLU A 105 -2.01 17.40 23.20
CA GLU A 105 -2.00 16.15 22.42
C GLU A 105 -1.32 16.33 21.05
N ALA A 106 -1.52 17.47 20.38
CA ALA A 106 -0.84 17.77 19.11
C ALA A 106 0.70 17.82 19.25
N THR A 107 1.21 18.22 20.41
CA THR A 107 2.64 18.26 20.70
C THR A 107 3.19 16.86 20.97
N LEU A 108 2.43 16.03 21.70
CA LEU A 108 2.77 14.63 21.99
C LEU A 108 2.72 13.76 20.72
N THR A 109 1.72 13.97 19.87
CA THR A 109 1.64 13.35 18.55
C THR A 109 2.86 13.70 17.68
N ALA A 110 3.32 14.96 17.71
CA ALA A 110 4.54 15.36 16.99
C ALA A 110 5.82 14.69 17.54
N MET A 111 5.86 14.39 18.85
CA MET A 111 6.93 13.59 19.46
C MET A 111 6.89 12.14 18.96
N ALA A 112 5.70 11.53 18.96
CA ALA A 112 5.48 10.15 18.53
C ALA A 112 5.84 9.94 17.06
N LEU A 113 5.37 10.82 16.16
CA LEU A 113 5.66 10.74 14.72
C LEU A 113 7.17 10.79 14.42
N GLN A 114 7.94 11.54 15.21
CA GLN A 114 9.38 11.64 15.08
C GLN A 114 10.15 10.58 15.87
N ARG A 115 9.46 9.72 16.63
CA ARG A 115 10.04 8.77 17.60
C ARG A 115 11.13 9.40 18.46
N LEU A 116 10.89 10.60 18.98
CA LEU A 116 11.89 11.29 19.81
C LEU A 116 12.24 10.43 21.03
N ASP A 117 13.53 10.39 21.36
CA ASP A 117 14.03 9.74 22.57
C ASP A 117 13.35 10.34 23.82
N ALA A 118 13.14 11.66 23.80
CA ALA A 118 12.40 12.41 24.80
C ALA A 118 11.98 13.79 24.27
N LEU A 119 10.90 14.34 24.82
CA LEU A 119 10.48 15.72 24.65
C LEU A 119 10.47 16.43 26.01
N VAL A 120 11.33 17.44 26.14
CA VAL A 120 11.34 18.37 27.26
C VAL A 120 10.57 19.61 26.88
N ILE A 121 9.63 20.03 27.72
CA ILE A 121 8.87 21.27 27.54
C ILE A 121 9.19 22.22 28.69
N LEU A 122 9.65 23.41 28.34
CA LEU A 122 9.99 24.49 29.27
C LEU A 122 8.86 25.53 29.23
N THR A 123 8.10 25.67 30.31
CA THR A 123 7.14 26.77 30.40
C THR A 123 7.85 28.03 30.86
N LEU A 124 7.50 29.16 30.26
CA LEU A 124 8.19 30.42 30.52
C LEU A 124 7.50 31.21 31.63
N SER A 125 8.30 31.82 32.50
CA SER A 125 7.83 32.76 33.53
C SER A 125 7.42 34.12 32.97
N GLY A 126 7.77 34.41 31.71
CA GLY A 126 7.55 35.69 31.04
C GLY A 126 8.55 36.80 31.41
N SER A 127 9.37 36.63 32.46
CA SER A 127 10.41 37.59 32.83
C SER A 127 11.60 36.89 33.50
N GLY A 128 12.80 37.41 33.29
CA GLY A 128 14.04 36.87 33.84
C GLY A 128 15.15 37.91 33.82
N PHE A 129 16.35 37.52 34.26
CA PHE A 129 17.49 38.42 34.31
C PHE A 129 18.74 37.79 33.69
N GLU A 130 19.50 38.63 32.97
CA GLU A 130 20.83 38.28 32.48
C GLU A 130 21.86 38.57 33.57
N ARG A 131 22.70 37.57 33.89
CA ARG A 131 23.81 37.69 34.83
C ARG A 131 24.99 38.39 34.16
N ARG A 132 25.78 39.13 34.97
CA ARG A 132 27.10 39.64 34.54
C ARG A 132 27.96 38.47 34.07
N GLY A 133 28.21 38.38 32.76
CA GLY A 133 28.88 37.24 32.11
C GLY A 133 28.05 36.54 31.01
N GLY A 134 26.81 36.96 30.74
CA GLY A 134 26.01 36.48 29.61
C GLY A 134 25.23 35.17 29.85
N GLY A 135 25.00 34.83 31.12
CA GLY A 135 24.12 33.72 31.52
C GLY A 135 22.69 34.21 31.80
N ALA A 136 21.68 33.47 31.38
CA ALA A 136 20.27 33.77 31.65
C ALA A 136 19.77 33.00 32.88
N ALA A 137 18.90 33.60 33.69
CA ALA A 137 18.26 32.93 34.81
C ALA A 137 16.83 33.47 35.06
N GLY A 138 15.97 32.62 35.62
CA GLY A 138 14.60 32.97 36.00
C GLY A 138 13.57 32.94 34.87
N TYR A 139 13.94 32.54 33.65
CA TYR A 139 13.04 32.50 32.49
C TYR A 139 12.20 31.23 32.40
N VAL A 140 12.63 30.14 33.04
CA VAL A 140 11.89 28.87 33.11
C VAL A 140 11.09 28.82 34.41
N GLN A 141 9.77 28.62 34.30
CA GLN A 141 8.87 28.49 35.44
C GLN A 141 8.79 27.03 35.90
N GLU A 142 8.37 26.14 35.01
CA GLU A 142 8.30 24.70 35.27
C GLU A 142 8.65 23.92 34.00
N THR A 143 8.86 22.61 34.15
CA THR A 143 9.23 21.74 33.06
C THR A 143 8.39 20.47 33.04
N TYR A 144 8.15 19.94 31.85
CA TYR A 144 7.50 18.65 31.64
C TYR A 144 8.42 17.74 30.82
N LEU A 145 8.48 16.47 31.19
CA LEU A 145 9.16 15.43 30.43
C LEU A 145 8.11 14.50 29.82
N ALA A 146 8.16 14.33 28.51
CA ALA A 146 7.36 13.33 27.81
C ALA A 146 8.28 12.34 27.08
N HIS A 147 7.90 11.07 27.05
CA HIS A 147 8.59 10.04 26.29
C HIS A 147 7.61 9.00 25.78
N LEU A 148 8.04 8.21 24.80
CA LEU A 148 7.23 7.12 24.27
C LEU A 148 7.28 5.90 25.20
N VAL A 149 6.22 5.10 25.16
CA VAL A 149 6.15 3.80 25.85
C VAL A 149 5.58 2.74 24.90
N PRO A 150 6.08 1.49 24.98
CA PRO A 150 5.55 0.38 24.19
C PRO A 150 4.27 -0.18 24.84
N HIS A 151 3.18 0.58 24.80
CA HIS A 151 1.89 0.15 25.37
C HIS A 151 0.75 0.20 24.32
N PRO A 152 -0.15 -0.80 24.25
CA PRO A 152 -1.19 -0.87 23.20
C PRO A 152 -2.20 0.28 23.18
N GLU A 153 -2.55 0.80 24.36
CA GLU A 153 -3.61 1.81 24.52
C GLU A 153 -3.10 3.25 24.60
N VAL A 154 -1.85 3.46 25.04
CA VAL A 154 -1.29 4.80 25.26
C VAL A 154 0.16 4.80 24.79
N SER A 155 0.46 5.57 23.73
CA SER A 155 1.78 5.53 23.08
C SER A 155 2.85 6.42 23.74
N TRP A 156 2.51 7.16 24.80
CA TRP A 156 3.41 8.08 25.50
C TRP A 156 3.03 8.31 26.96
N THR A 157 4.00 8.75 27.75
CA THR A 157 3.79 9.22 29.12
C THR A 157 4.21 10.69 29.23
N VAL A 158 3.63 11.40 30.18
CA VAL A 158 4.01 12.78 30.53
C VAL A 158 4.21 12.84 32.04
N SER A 159 5.35 13.39 32.48
CA SER A 159 5.65 13.58 33.89
C SER A 159 4.72 14.64 34.52
N PRO A 160 4.56 14.63 35.85
CA PRO A 160 4.14 15.82 36.59
C PRO A 160 5.08 17.01 36.30
N SER A 161 4.69 18.22 36.69
CA SER A 161 5.58 19.38 36.53
C SER A 161 6.82 19.24 37.43
N LEU A 162 7.98 19.51 36.85
CA LEU A 162 9.30 19.35 37.44
C LEU A 162 10.02 20.71 37.48
N SER A 163 10.85 20.91 38.50
CA SER A 163 11.80 22.02 38.48
C SER A 163 12.93 21.73 37.49
N LEU A 164 13.53 22.79 36.95
CA LEU A 164 14.65 22.68 36.00
C LEU A 164 15.85 21.93 36.62
N ASP A 165 16.07 22.09 37.91
CA ASP A 165 17.17 21.43 38.63
C ASP A 165 16.95 19.92 38.73
N LEU A 166 15.72 19.49 39.05
CA LEU A 166 15.36 18.06 39.10
C LEU A 166 15.49 17.41 37.72
N LEU A 167 14.97 18.06 36.68
CA LEU A 167 15.09 17.56 35.31
C LEU A 167 16.56 17.42 34.86
N SER A 168 17.41 18.37 35.24
CA SER A 168 18.83 18.38 34.86
C SER A 168 19.67 17.33 35.58
N GLN A 169 19.13 16.69 36.62
CA GLN A 169 19.75 15.60 37.37
C GLN A 169 19.28 14.22 36.92
N GLN A 170 18.21 14.12 36.13
CA GLN A 170 17.73 12.85 35.61
C GLN A 170 18.68 12.27 34.55
N ASP A 171 18.87 10.94 34.62
CA ASP A 171 19.69 10.20 33.67
C ASP A 171 18.89 9.91 32.39
N PHE A 172 19.25 10.61 31.32
CA PHE A 172 18.64 10.41 30.01
C PHE A 172 19.06 9.10 29.37
N LEU A 173 20.29 8.65 29.62
CA LEU A 173 20.81 7.43 29.01
C LEU A 173 20.09 6.22 29.58
N GLU A 174 19.95 6.14 30.90
CA GLU A 174 19.22 5.07 31.60
C GLU A 174 17.77 4.98 31.10
N LEU A 175 17.05 6.12 31.00
CA LEU A 175 15.68 6.14 30.48
C LEU A 175 15.63 5.57 29.05
N THR A 176 16.50 6.05 28.16
CA THR A 176 16.46 5.61 26.74
C THR A 176 16.83 4.15 26.57
N GLU A 177 17.82 3.64 27.30
CA GLU A 177 18.21 2.23 27.26
C GLU A 177 17.09 1.32 27.79
N SER A 178 16.44 1.71 28.89
CA SER A 178 15.27 0.98 29.42
C SER A 178 14.14 0.92 28.40
N LEU A 179 13.79 2.05 27.80
CA LEU A 179 12.71 2.12 26.81
C LEU A 179 13.04 1.30 25.55
N GLU A 180 14.26 1.39 25.02
CA GLU A 180 14.65 0.61 23.85
C GLU A 180 14.67 -0.90 24.13
N GLU A 181 14.97 -1.31 25.36
CA GLU A 181 14.87 -2.71 25.77
C GLU A 181 13.40 -3.17 25.79
N GLU A 182 12.48 -2.37 26.32
CA GLU A 182 11.05 -2.66 26.30
C GLU A 182 10.49 -2.70 24.87
N PHE A 183 10.82 -1.72 24.01
CA PHE A 183 10.44 -1.72 22.60
C PHE A 183 10.94 -2.96 21.88
N ARG A 184 12.17 -3.41 22.19
CA ARG A 184 12.73 -4.63 21.59
C ARG A 184 12.00 -5.88 22.05
N ARG A 185 11.66 -6.01 23.33
CA ARG A 185 10.90 -7.16 23.85
C ARG A 185 9.53 -7.28 23.20
N GLU A 186 8.79 -6.18 23.14
CA GLU A 186 7.46 -6.14 22.52
C GLU A 186 7.54 -6.45 21.02
N TYR A 187 8.53 -5.86 20.33
CA TYR A 187 8.73 -6.10 18.91
C TYR A 187 9.16 -7.54 18.60
N VAL A 188 10.03 -8.16 19.42
CA VAL A 188 10.45 -9.57 19.26
C VAL A 188 9.30 -10.53 19.51
N ALA A 189 8.42 -10.26 20.49
CA ALA A 189 7.21 -11.06 20.72
C ALA A 189 6.28 -11.08 19.49
N GLN A 190 6.27 -10.00 18.71
CA GLN A 190 5.51 -9.89 17.46
C GLN A 190 6.23 -10.49 16.23
N ARG A 191 7.51 -10.85 16.32
CA ARG A 191 8.40 -11.13 15.16
C ARG A 191 8.56 -12.60 14.78
N VAL A 192 7.64 -13.48 15.14
CA VAL A 192 7.77 -14.93 14.88
C VAL A 192 7.77 -15.28 13.37
N SER A 193 7.52 -14.34 12.45
CA SER A 193 7.64 -14.58 10.98
C SER A 193 8.32 -13.41 10.24
N PRO A 194 9.65 -13.42 10.04
CA PRO A 194 10.39 -12.29 9.44
C PRO A 194 10.27 -12.14 7.91
N ASP A 195 9.57 -13.04 7.21
CA ASP A 195 9.52 -13.06 5.74
C ASP A 195 8.22 -12.48 5.14
N GLN A 196 7.32 -11.93 5.96
CA GLN A 196 5.98 -11.52 5.53
C GLN A 196 5.78 -9.99 5.66
N ASP A 197 5.28 -9.36 4.60
CA ASP A 197 4.91 -7.94 4.64
C ASP A 197 3.74 -7.74 5.60
N ARG A 198 3.92 -6.86 6.58
CA ARG A 198 2.93 -6.51 7.60
C ARG A 198 2.20 -5.24 7.18
N VAL A 199 0.95 -5.41 6.80
CA VAL A 199 0.21 -4.46 6.00
C VAL A 199 -0.86 -3.72 6.80
N LEU A 200 -0.89 -2.40 6.65
CA LEU A 200 -2.02 -1.56 7.02
C LEU A 200 -2.85 -1.26 5.76
N LEU A 201 -4.10 -1.70 5.71
CA LEU A 201 -5.01 -1.37 4.61
C LEU A 201 -5.67 -0.01 4.83
N VAL A 202 -5.79 0.78 3.78
CA VAL A 202 -6.48 2.08 3.81
C VAL A 202 -7.61 2.11 2.80
N GLY A 203 -8.85 2.21 3.29
CA GLY A 203 -10.06 2.31 2.49
C GLY A 203 -10.67 3.71 2.48
N VAL A 204 -11.10 4.20 1.32
CA VAL A 204 -11.73 5.54 1.21
C VAL A 204 -13.13 5.48 0.59
N ALA A 205 -14.17 5.44 1.41
CA ALA A 205 -15.54 5.44 0.89
C ALA A 205 -15.90 6.81 0.29
N THR A 206 -16.15 6.86 -1.02
CA THR A 206 -16.69 8.05 -1.73
C THR A 206 -18.21 8.08 -1.66
N SER A 207 -18.83 9.22 -1.99
CA SER A 207 -20.30 9.36 -1.96
C SER A 207 -21.06 8.48 -2.95
N GLU A 208 -20.39 8.02 -4.01
CA GLU A 208 -20.97 7.20 -5.08
C GLU A 208 -20.99 5.70 -4.73
N LEU A 209 -20.18 5.28 -3.76
CA LEU A 209 -20.07 3.88 -3.34
C LEU A 209 -21.10 3.56 -2.26
N THR A 210 -21.85 2.47 -2.48
CA THR A 210 -22.71 1.91 -1.42
C THR A 210 -21.85 1.30 -0.31
N PRO A 211 -22.31 1.30 0.96
CA PRO A 211 -21.56 0.70 2.06
C PRO A 211 -21.18 -0.77 1.79
N GLN A 212 -22.10 -1.54 1.19
CA GLN A 212 -21.87 -2.94 0.84
C GLN A 212 -20.70 -3.09 -0.14
N ARG A 213 -20.73 -2.36 -1.27
CA ARG A 213 -19.65 -2.42 -2.28
C ARG A 213 -18.29 -2.01 -1.72
N PHE A 214 -18.27 -1.03 -0.84
CA PHE A 214 -17.04 -0.60 -0.18
C PHE A 214 -16.45 -1.70 0.71
N GLN A 215 -17.28 -2.39 1.50
CA GLN A 215 -16.82 -3.51 2.31
C GLN A 215 -16.38 -4.71 1.45
N ASP A 216 -17.12 -5.03 0.39
CA ASP A 216 -16.76 -6.10 -0.54
C ASP A 216 -15.38 -5.84 -1.19
N GLY A 217 -15.13 -4.61 -1.63
CA GLY A 217 -13.84 -4.20 -2.21
C GLY A 217 -12.68 -4.27 -1.21
N LEU A 218 -12.90 -3.90 0.05
CA LEU A 218 -11.89 -4.05 1.11
C LEU A 218 -11.61 -5.52 1.46
N ALA A 219 -12.65 -6.36 1.49
CA ALA A 219 -12.48 -7.79 1.69
C ALA A 219 -11.73 -8.45 0.52
N GLU A 220 -11.98 -8.02 -0.71
CA GLU A 220 -11.21 -8.44 -1.89
C GLU A 220 -9.75 -7.98 -1.80
N LEU A 221 -9.48 -6.72 -1.45
CA LEU A 221 -8.13 -6.20 -1.26
C LEU A 221 -7.35 -6.95 -0.16
N SER A 222 -8.02 -7.28 0.96
CA SER A 222 -7.42 -8.09 2.02
C SER A 222 -7.01 -9.47 1.50
N ARG A 223 -7.85 -10.11 0.66
CA ARG A 223 -7.52 -11.37 0.00
C ARG A 223 -6.38 -11.22 -1.02
N LEU A 224 -6.30 -10.10 -1.74
CA LEU A 224 -5.18 -9.80 -2.64
C LEU A 224 -3.87 -9.70 -1.86
N VAL A 225 -3.84 -8.93 -0.77
CA VAL A 225 -2.65 -8.80 0.07
C VAL A 225 -2.21 -10.14 0.64
N LYS A 226 -3.14 -10.95 1.16
CA LYS A 226 -2.84 -12.32 1.63
C LYS A 226 -2.27 -13.19 0.53
N THR A 227 -2.83 -13.10 -0.68
CA THR A 227 -2.36 -13.84 -1.86
C THR A 227 -0.95 -13.42 -2.29
N ALA A 228 -0.61 -12.14 -2.16
CA ALA A 228 0.72 -11.61 -2.44
C ALA A 228 1.77 -12.00 -1.38
N GLY A 229 1.34 -12.65 -0.29
CA GLY A 229 2.20 -13.06 0.82
C GLY A 229 2.24 -12.04 1.97
N GLY A 230 1.37 -11.03 2.00
CA GLY A 230 1.28 -10.06 3.09
C GLY A 230 0.26 -10.43 4.19
N GLU A 231 0.53 -10.02 5.43
CA GLU A 231 -0.35 -10.13 6.58
C GLU A 231 -1.05 -8.79 6.83
N VAL A 232 -2.38 -8.77 6.80
CA VAL A 232 -3.15 -7.56 7.11
C VAL A 232 -3.31 -7.42 8.62
N LEU A 233 -2.65 -6.44 9.21
CA LEU A 233 -2.68 -6.18 10.66
C LEU A 233 -3.90 -5.36 11.07
N GLN A 234 -4.26 -4.36 10.27
CA GLN A 234 -5.35 -3.44 10.58
C GLN A 234 -5.91 -2.81 9.28
N ILE A 235 -7.17 -2.38 9.33
CA ILE A 235 -7.86 -1.66 8.25
C ILE A 235 -8.30 -0.29 8.76
N VAL A 236 -7.80 0.77 8.11
CA VAL A 236 -8.17 2.16 8.39
C VAL A 236 -9.14 2.64 7.31
N GLN A 237 -10.31 3.13 7.73
CA GLN A 237 -11.35 3.59 6.80
C GLN A 237 -11.59 5.09 6.95
N GLN A 238 -11.83 5.78 5.83
CA GLN A 238 -12.27 7.17 5.82
C GLN A 238 -13.41 7.38 4.83
N ARG A 239 -14.53 7.95 5.30
CA ARG A 239 -15.62 8.40 4.41
C ARG A 239 -15.37 9.85 3.99
N ARG A 240 -15.45 10.14 2.69
CA ARG A 240 -15.34 11.50 2.13
C ARG A 240 -16.24 11.64 0.90
N SER A 241 -16.63 12.86 0.55
CA SER A 241 -17.33 13.11 -0.72
C SER A 241 -16.42 12.82 -1.92
N ARG A 242 -15.17 13.29 -1.87
CA ARG A 242 -14.15 13.06 -2.91
C ARG A 242 -12.76 12.79 -2.30
N PRO A 243 -11.92 12.01 -3.00
CA PRO A 243 -10.52 11.82 -2.63
C PRO A 243 -9.76 13.15 -2.51
N HIS A 244 -8.89 13.27 -1.52
CA HIS A 244 -7.99 14.41 -1.43
C HIS A 244 -6.98 14.39 -2.59
N PRO A 245 -6.79 15.49 -3.34
CA PRO A 245 -5.96 15.47 -4.55
C PRO A 245 -4.51 15.08 -4.27
N GLN A 246 -3.96 15.42 -3.10
CA GLN A 246 -2.55 15.16 -2.77
C GLN A 246 -2.28 13.87 -2.01
N THR A 247 -3.27 13.28 -1.35
CA THR A 247 -3.07 12.17 -0.38
C THR A 247 -4.21 11.17 -0.36
N VAL A 248 -5.27 11.37 -1.15
CA VAL A 248 -6.54 10.60 -1.14
C VAL A 248 -7.34 10.72 0.16
N VAL A 249 -6.67 10.66 1.30
CA VAL A 249 -7.20 10.89 2.65
C VAL A 249 -6.91 12.31 3.15
N GLY A 250 -7.63 12.75 4.18
CA GLY A 250 -7.39 14.06 4.82
C GLY A 250 -6.11 14.10 5.65
N GLU A 251 -5.57 15.29 5.93
CA GLU A 251 -4.31 15.47 6.65
C GLU A 251 -4.28 14.81 8.04
N GLY A 252 -5.33 15.00 8.86
CA GLY A 252 -5.43 14.31 10.16
C GLY A 252 -5.48 12.79 10.02
N LYS A 253 -6.05 12.27 8.93
CA LYS A 253 -6.08 10.84 8.65
C LYS A 253 -4.72 10.31 8.21
N VAL A 254 -3.91 11.11 7.52
CA VAL A 254 -2.51 10.75 7.23
C VAL A 254 -1.71 10.59 8.52
N GLN A 255 -1.91 11.48 9.49
CA GLN A 255 -1.27 11.37 10.81
C GLN A 255 -1.76 10.13 11.58
N GLU A 256 -3.07 9.86 11.56
CA GLU A 256 -3.65 8.65 12.16
C GLU A 256 -3.09 7.36 11.52
N ILE A 257 -2.95 7.32 10.20
CA ILE A 257 -2.34 6.20 9.46
C ILE A 257 -0.88 6.04 9.85
N ALA A 258 -0.12 7.13 9.94
CA ALA A 258 1.28 7.11 10.35
C ALA A 258 1.46 6.57 11.77
N LEU A 259 0.63 7.02 12.71
CA LEU A 259 0.62 6.51 14.08
C LEU A 259 0.23 5.03 14.11
N SER A 260 -0.86 4.64 13.44
CA SER A 260 -1.34 3.25 13.40
C SER A 260 -0.28 2.31 12.83
N ALA A 261 0.36 2.70 11.72
CA ALA A 261 1.43 1.93 11.11
C ALA A 261 2.61 1.69 12.07
N GLN A 262 2.95 2.70 12.88
CA GLN A 262 3.99 2.57 13.90
C GLN A 262 3.53 1.68 15.07
N THR A 263 2.31 1.88 15.57
CA THR A 263 1.75 1.13 16.71
C THR A 263 1.65 -0.37 16.41
N VAL A 264 1.14 -0.73 15.23
CA VAL A 264 1.02 -2.15 14.83
C VAL A 264 2.30 -2.70 14.19
N GLY A 265 3.31 -1.87 13.95
CA GLY A 265 4.57 -2.29 13.32
C GLY A 265 4.44 -2.65 11.83
N ALA A 266 3.48 -2.05 11.13
CA ALA A 266 3.28 -2.23 9.69
C ALA A 266 4.47 -1.66 8.88
N ASN A 267 4.99 -2.44 7.94
CA ASN A 267 6.08 -2.04 7.03
C ASN A 267 5.58 -1.66 5.62
N LEU A 268 4.28 -1.83 5.35
CA LEU A 268 3.65 -1.54 4.07
C LEU A 268 2.24 -0.96 4.28
N ILE A 269 1.91 0.10 3.54
CA ILE A 269 0.57 0.67 3.48
C ILE A 269 -0.04 0.38 2.12
N VAL A 270 -1.22 -0.24 2.08
CA VAL A 270 -1.92 -0.56 0.83
C VAL A 270 -3.22 0.22 0.76
N PHE A 271 -3.40 0.99 -0.31
CA PHE A 271 -4.65 1.72 -0.58
C PHE A 271 -5.61 0.91 -1.45
N ASP A 272 -6.92 1.06 -1.19
CA ASP A 272 -8.01 0.39 -1.90
C ASP A 272 -8.22 0.80 -3.36
N ARG A 273 -7.49 1.82 -3.82
CA ARG A 273 -7.64 2.44 -5.14
C ARG A 273 -6.30 2.84 -5.70
N ASP A 274 -6.28 3.15 -6.99
CA ASP A 274 -5.11 3.66 -7.68
C ASP A 274 -4.67 5.01 -7.14
N LEU A 275 -3.36 5.16 -6.95
CA LEU A 275 -2.74 6.38 -6.46
C LEU A 275 -1.91 7.01 -7.56
N SER A 276 -2.05 8.31 -7.78
CA SER A 276 -1.13 9.04 -8.65
C SER A 276 0.31 9.02 -8.09
N PRO A 277 1.34 9.16 -8.94
CA PRO A 277 2.74 9.27 -8.49
C PRO A 277 2.97 10.35 -7.44
N ALA A 278 2.22 11.46 -7.50
CA ALA A 278 2.31 12.54 -6.52
C ALA A 278 1.70 12.14 -5.17
N GLN A 279 0.58 11.42 -5.18
CA GLN A 279 -0.07 10.94 -3.97
C GLN A 279 0.80 9.93 -3.22
N VAL A 280 1.36 8.94 -3.91
CA VAL A 280 2.28 7.96 -3.30
C VAL A 280 3.43 8.69 -2.59
N ARG A 281 4.12 9.60 -3.28
CA ARG A 281 5.24 10.33 -2.67
C ARG A 281 4.82 11.17 -1.48
N ASN A 282 3.70 11.88 -1.55
CA ASN A 282 3.23 12.70 -0.44
C ASN A 282 2.86 11.84 0.77
N LEU A 283 2.27 10.66 0.54
CA LEU A 283 1.94 9.71 1.58
C LEU A 283 3.22 9.10 2.18
N GLU A 284 4.14 8.58 1.37
CA GLU A 284 5.44 8.04 1.83
C GLU A 284 6.23 9.08 2.62
N MET A 285 6.31 10.33 2.15
CA MET A 285 7.02 11.41 2.85
C MET A 285 6.40 11.76 4.21
N ARG A 286 5.08 11.62 4.37
CA ARG A 286 4.36 11.98 5.61
C ARG A 286 4.24 10.81 6.58
N ILE A 287 4.10 9.59 6.06
CA ILE A 287 3.91 8.35 6.84
C ILE A 287 5.25 7.72 7.21
N GLY A 288 6.26 7.84 6.35
CA GLY A 288 7.59 7.23 6.56
C GLY A 288 7.65 5.73 6.23
N VAL A 289 6.58 5.15 5.68
CA VAL A 289 6.45 3.74 5.30
C VAL A 289 6.20 3.65 3.79
N ARG A 290 6.59 2.53 3.15
CA ARG A 290 6.31 2.28 1.73
C ARG A 290 4.79 2.28 1.51
N VAL A 291 4.34 2.97 0.47
CA VAL A 291 2.92 3.06 0.11
C VAL A 291 2.73 2.46 -1.27
N VAL A 292 1.80 1.52 -1.36
CA VAL A 292 1.42 0.88 -2.62
C VAL A 292 -0.09 1.00 -2.82
N ASP A 293 -0.52 0.90 -4.06
CA ASP A 293 -1.93 0.91 -4.43
C ASP A 293 -2.40 -0.48 -4.85
N ARG A 294 -3.72 -0.60 -5.11
CA ARG A 294 -4.35 -1.84 -5.55
C ARG A 294 -3.68 -2.41 -6.81
N THR A 295 -3.31 -1.57 -7.77
CA THR A 295 -2.63 -1.98 -9.01
C THR A 295 -1.30 -2.67 -8.73
N GLU A 296 -0.47 -2.09 -7.87
CA GLU A 296 0.85 -2.66 -7.53
C GLU A 296 0.73 -4.03 -6.85
N VAL A 297 -0.24 -4.20 -5.94
CA VAL A 297 -0.49 -5.51 -5.29
C VAL A 297 -0.88 -6.57 -6.32
N ILE A 298 -1.72 -6.23 -7.30
CA ILE A 298 -2.13 -7.16 -8.37
C ILE A 298 -0.92 -7.55 -9.24
N LEU A 299 -0.09 -6.56 -9.62
CA LEU A 299 1.13 -6.80 -10.39
C LEU A 299 2.11 -7.74 -9.67
N ASP A 300 2.26 -7.58 -8.35
CA ASP A 300 3.13 -8.46 -7.55
C ASP A 300 2.59 -9.89 -7.52
N ILE A 301 1.27 -10.09 -7.41
CA ILE A 301 0.65 -11.42 -7.54
C ILE A 301 0.95 -12.00 -8.92
N PHE A 302 0.79 -11.22 -10.00
CA PHE A 302 1.05 -11.71 -11.35
C PHE A 302 2.51 -12.10 -11.54
N ALA A 303 3.46 -11.35 -10.97
CA ALA A 303 4.87 -11.68 -11.05
C ALA A 303 5.20 -13.00 -10.37
N GLN A 304 4.53 -13.32 -9.26
CA GLN A 304 4.66 -14.61 -8.58
C GLN A 304 4.02 -15.77 -9.37
N ARG A 305 2.98 -15.48 -10.17
CA ARG A 305 2.18 -16.51 -10.90
C ARG A 305 2.64 -16.75 -12.33
N ALA A 306 3.32 -15.79 -12.97
CA ALA A 306 3.78 -15.91 -14.34
C ALA A 306 4.87 -16.99 -14.47
N GLN A 307 4.53 -18.13 -15.07
CA GLN A 307 5.47 -19.23 -15.30
C GLN A 307 5.95 -19.27 -16.75
N SER A 308 5.04 -19.03 -17.69
CA SER A 308 5.33 -19.04 -19.12
C SER A 308 6.22 -17.86 -19.54
N GLY A 309 6.98 -18.03 -20.62
CA GLY A 309 7.78 -16.94 -21.18
C GLY A 309 6.92 -15.74 -21.61
N ALA A 310 5.75 -16.00 -22.19
CA ALA A 310 4.81 -14.95 -22.59
C ALA A 310 4.23 -14.19 -21.38
N GLY A 311 3.79 -14.93 -20.35
CA GLY A 311 3.27 -14.33 -19.11
C GLY A 311 4.32 -13.48 -18.40
N LYS A 312 5.57 -13.98 -18.31
CA LYS A 312 6.68 -13.23 -17.69
C LYS A 312 6.96 -11.91 -18.42
N LEU A 313 6.97 -11.93 -19.75
CA LEU A 313 7.18 -10.72 -20.57
C LEU A 313 6.06 -9.69 -20.37
N GLN A 314 4.80 -10.14 -20.35
CA GLN A 314 3.65 -9.26 -20.16
C GLN A 314 3.62 -8.63 -18.77
N VAL A 315 3.92 -9.41 -17.73
CA VAL A 315 3.98 -8.90 -16.36
C VAL A 315 5.14 -7.91 -16.20
N GLU A 316 6.33 -8.23 -16.74
CA GLU A 316 7.47 -7.31 -16.70
C GLU A 316 7.12 -5.99 -17.42
N LEU A 317 6.50 -6.07 -18.60
CA LEU A 317 6.05 -4.90 -19.35
C LEU A 317 5.10 -4.04 -18.50
N ALA A 318 4.06 -4.65 -17.93
CA ALA A 318 3.07 -3.95 -17.12
C ALA A 318 3.69 -3.32 -15.86
N GLN A 319 4.61 -4.01 -15.19
CA GLN A 319 5.36 -3.48 -14.05
C GLN A 319 6.19 -2.25 -14.45
N LEU A 320 6.93 -2.31 -15.57
CA LEU A 320 7.75 -1.20 -16.01
C LEU A 320 6.92 0.00 -16.47
N GLU A 321 5.81 -0.22 -17.16
CA GLU A 321 4.86 0.84 -17.55
C GLU A 321 4.23 1.52 -16.35
N TYR A 322 3.86 0.76 -15.33
CA TYR A 322 3.34 1.29 -14.07
C TYR A 322 4.41 2.04 -13.26
N MET A 323 5.64 1.54 -13.22
CA MET A 323 6.76 2.15 -12.48
C MET A 323 7.31 3.41 -13.15
N MET A 324 7.37 3.46 -14.48
CA MET A 324 7.96 4.55 -15.26
C MET A 324 7.49 5.96 -14.82
N PRO A 325 6.18 6.26 -14.76
CA PRO A 325 5.70 7.57 -14.32
C PRO A 325 5.97 7.85 -12.83
N ARG A 326 6.25 6.82 -12.03
CA ARG A 326 6.48 6.91 -10.58
C ARG A 326 7.95 7.19 -10.22
N LEU A 327 8.90 6.88 -11.10
CA LEU A 327 10.34 7.11 -10.90
C LEU A 327 10.74 8.60 -10.87
N THR A 328 10.07 9.46 -11.64
CA THR A 328 10.42 10.89 -11.79
C THR A 328 10.43 11.66 -10.47
N GLY A 329 9.64 11.25 -9.48
CA GLY A 329 9.56 11.98 -8.21
C GLY A 329 10.55 11.57 -7.13
N ARG A 330 11.27 10.45 -7.29
CA ARG A 330 12.41 10.09 -6.41
C ARG A 330 13.64 10.97 -6.68
N GLY A 331 13.68 11.62 -7.84
CA GLY A 331 14.82 12.39 -8.31
C GLY A 331 15.14 13.68 -7.53
N ARG A 332 14.17 14.30 -6.86
CA ARG A 332 14.41 15.54 -6.09
C ARG A 332 15.26 15.32 -4.84
N ALA A 333 15.23 14.13 -4.24
CA ALA A 333 16.08 13.77 -3.11
C ALA A 333 17.55 13.55 -3.54
N MET A 334 17.78 12.89 -4.68
CA MET A 334 19.12 12.68 -5.24
C MET A 334 19.72 13.93 -5.90
N SER A 335 18.88 14.81 -6.47
CA SER A 335 19.33 16.07 -7.08
C SER A 335 19.86 17.09 -6.06
N ARG A 336 19.44 17.00 -4.78
CA ARG A 336 19.95 17.88 -3.71
C ARG A 336 21.35 17.45 -3.22
N LEU A 337 21.66 16.16 -3.22
CA LEU A 337 23.00 15.67 -2.88
C LEU A 337 24.04 15.99 -3.97
N GLY A 338 23.61 16.23 -5.22
CA GLY A 338 24.47 16.69 -6.32
C GLY A 338 24.57 18.22 -6.46
N GLY A 339 23.94 18.99 -5.58
CA GLY A 339 23.76 20.44 -5.69
C GLY A 339 24.95 21.29 -5.25
N GLY A 340 26.18 20.86 -5.54
CA GLY A 340 27.35 21.73 -5.47
C GLY A 340 27.42 22.64 -6.69
N ILE A 341 27.69 23.93 -6.49
CA ILE A 341 27.93 24.93 -7.54
C ILE A 341 29.10 24.43 -8.42
N GLY A 342 28.78 23.71 -9.49
CA GLY A 342 29.80 23.05 -10.33
C GLY A 342 29.32 22.15 -11.46
N THR A 343 28.04 21.77 -11.54
CA THR A 343 27.54 20.88 -12.62
C THR A 343 27.05 21.63 -13.87
N ARG A 344 27.81 22.62 -14.34
CA ARG A 344 27.63 23.18 -15.69
C ARG A 344 28.49 22.39 -16.68
N GLY A 345 28.03 21.20 -17.01
CA GLY A 345 28.44 20.43 -18.18
C GLY A 345 27.21 19.76 -18.80
N PRO A 346 27.23 19.36 -20.09
CA PRO A 346 26.11 18.73 -20.79
C PRO A 346 25.91 17.26 -20.36
N GLY A 347 26.05 16.97 -19.06
CA GLY A 347 25.92 15.64 -18.48
C GLY A 347 24.48 15.37 -18.08
N GLU A 348 23.85 14.44 -18.78
CA GLU A 348 22.55 13.87 -18.47
C GLU A 348 22.48 13.41 -16.99
N THR A 349 21.39 13.72 -16.28
CA THR A 349 21.25 13.30 -14.87
C THR A 349 21.12 11.78 -14.81
N LYS A 350 21.74 11.11 -13.81
CA LYS A 350 21.68 9.64 -13.64
C LYS A 350 20.25 9.07 -13.73
N LEU A 351 19.28 9.84 -13.26
CA LEU A 351 17.84 9.51 -13.30
C LEU A 351 17.27 9.55 -14.72
N GLU A 352 17.71 10.51 -15.55
CA GLU A 352 17.29 10.58 -16.95
C GLU A 352 17.91 9.43 -17.75
N THR A 353 19.18 9.07 -17.47
CA THR A 353 19.81 7.88 -18.07
C THR A 353 19.08 6.59 -17.70
N GLU A 354 18.72 6.41 -16.42
CA GLU A 354 17.94 5.27 -15.94
C GLU A 354 16.54 5.23 -16.59
N ARG A 355 15.86 6.39 -16.67
CA ARG A 355 14.57 6.53 -17.35
C ARG A 355 14.66 6.10 -18.82
N ARG A 356 15.68 6.55 -19.54
CA ARG A 356 15.91 6.14 -20.94
C ARG A 356 16.23 4.66 -21.09
N ALA A 357 16.92 4.07 -20.12
CA ALA A 357 17.17 2.62 -20.12
C ALA A 357 15.85 1.84 -19.95
N ILE A 358 15.01 2.22 -19.00
CA ILE A 358 13.70 1.59 -18.78
C ILE A 358 12.79 1.82 -20.00
N GLN A 359 12.78 3.01 -20.59
CA GLN A 359 11.97 3.29 -21.77
C GLN A 359 12.37 2.40 -22.96
N ARG A 360 13.68 2.21 -23.17
CA ARG A 360 14.18 1.28 -24.19
C ARG A 360 13.79 -0.17 -23.88
N ARG A 361 13.78 -0.58 -22.60
CA ARG A 361 13.31 -1.91 -22.19
C ARG A 361 11.83 -2.08 -22.47
N ILE A 362 10.98 -1.11 -22.13
CA ILE A 362 9.54 -1.11 -22.46
C ILE A 362 9.35 -1.26 -23.96
N THR A 363 10.03 -0.44 -24.79
CA THR A 363 9.90 -0.54 -26.25
C THR A 363 10.30 -1.91 -26.79
N ARG A 364 11.36 -2.52 -26.25
CA ARG A 364 11.78 -3.87 -26.64
C ARG A 364 10.74 -4.92 -26.22
N LEU A 365 10.28 -4.88 -24.97
CA LEU A 365 9.28 -5.82 -24.45
C LEU A 365 7.97 -5.72 -25.24
N GLN A 366 7.53 -4.50 -25.59
CA GLN A 366 6.36 -4.29 -26.45
C GLN A 366 6.52 -4.98 -27.81
N GLN A 367 7.71 -4.87 -28.43
CA GLN A 367 8.00 -5.54 -29.69
C GLN A 367 7.97 -7.06 -29.54
N GLU A 368 8.55 -7.60 -28.46
CA GLU A 368 8.53 -9.04 -28.17
C GLU A 368 7.10 -9.56 -27.93
N VAL A 369 6.28 -8.83 -27.17
CA VAL A 369 4.86 -9.17 -26.96
C VAL A 369 4.10 -9.15 -28.28
N ASN A 370 4.25 -8.09 -29.09
CA ASN A 370 3.59 -8.01 -30.39
C ASN A 370 4.01 -9.15 -31.35
N GLN A 371 5.28 -9.57 -31.30
CA GLN A 371 5.76 -10.71 -32.08
C GLN A 371 5.13 -12.03 -31.63
N LEU A 372 4.96 -12.23 -30.32
CA LEU A 372 4.27 -13.40 -29.77
C LEU A 372 2.80 -13.44 -30.20
N GLN A 373 2.11 -12.29 -30.15
CA GLN A 373 0.72 -12.19 -30.61
C GLN A 373 0.60 -12.49 -32.11
N ALA A 374 1.49 -11.93 -32.92
CA ALA A 374 1.53 -12.22 -34.36
C ALA A 374 1.83 -13.69 -34.66
N HIS A 375 2.70 -14.33 -33.86
CA HIS A 375 2.98 -15.76 -33.98
C HIS A 375 1.74 -16.61 -33.64
N ARG A 376 1.03 -16.29 -32.55
CA ARG A 376 -0.24 -16.94 -32.19
C ARG A 376 -1.30 -16.75 -33.27
N SER A 377 -1.44 -15.55 -33.81
CA SER A 377 -2.38 -15.23 -34.90
C SER A 377 -2.09 -16.03 -36.19
N ARG A 378 -0.82 -16.31 -36.48
CA ARG A 378 -0.44 -17.18 -37.62
C ARG A 378 -0.77 -18.64 -37.36
N LEU A 379 -0.51 -19.13 -36.14
CA LEU A 379 -0.93 -20.46 -35.71
C LEU A 379 -2.46 -20.60 -35.76
N ARG A 380 -3.21 -19.53 -35.43
CA ARG A 380 -4.67 -19.46 -35.56
C ARG A 380 -5.12 -19.65 -37.01
N GLY A 381 -4.51 -18.96 -37.97
CA GLY A 381 -4.83 -19.14 -39.40
C GLY A 381 -4.61 -20.58 -39.90
N GLN A 382 -3.65 -21.30 -39.31
CA GLN A 382 -3.41 -22.72 -39.61
C GLN A 382 -4.37 -23.66 -38.86
N ARG A 383 -4.89 -23.24 -37.70
CA ARG A 383 -5.85 -23.99 -36.87
C ARG A 383 -7.32 -23.76 -37.23
N GLN A 384 -7.63 -22.82 -38.14
CA GLN A 384 -8.97 -22.66 -38.73
C GLN A 384 -9.48 -23.93 -39.47
N HIS A 385 -8.68 -25.00 -39.51
CA HIS A 385 -9.06 -26.33 -40.02
C HIS A 385 -8.99 -27.42 -38.93
N GLN A 386 -8.96 -27.08 -37.63
CA GLN A 386 -9.02 -28.08 -36.55
C GLN A 386 -10.45 -28.58 -36.35
N GLU A 387 -10.64 -29.90 -36.41
CA GLU A 387 -11.93 -30.60 -36.24
C GLU A 387 -12.49 -30.55 -34.80
N VAL A 388 -11.76 -29.98 -33.84
CA VAL A 388 -12.07 -30.09 -32.39
C VAL A 388 -12.49 -28.73 -31.82
N PRO A 389 -13.75 -28.54 -31.41
CA PRO A 389 -14.23 -27.29 -30.85
C PRO A 389 -13.57 -26.92 -29.51
N SER A 390 -13.51 -25.63 -29.24
CA SER A 390 -12.84 -25.01 -28.10
C SER A 390 -13.82 -24.22 -27.22
N VAL A 391 -13.65 -24.33 -25.90
CA VAL A 391 -14.46 -23.60 -24.91
C VAL A 391 -13.53 -22.96 -23.87
N ALA A 392 -13.63 -21.64 -23.70
CA ALA A 392 -12.90 -20.93 -22.66
C ALA A 392 -13.74 -20.79 -21.38
N ILE A 393 -13.13 -21.10 -20.24
CA ILE A 393 -13.76 -20.98 -18.92
C ILE A 393 -13.45 -19.60 -18.36
N VAL A 394 -14.48 -18.76 -18.22
CA VAL A 394 -14.38 -17.37 -17.75
C VAL A 394 -15.10 -17.17 -16.43
N GLY A 395 -14.70 -16.15 -15.66
CA GLY A 395 -15.33 -15.85 -14.38
C GLY A 395 -14.38 -15.21 -13.38
N TYR A 396 -14.95 -14.73 -12.27
CA TYR A 396 -14.20 -14.09 -11.20
C TYR A 396 -13.08 -14.99 -10.63
N THR A 397 -12.07 -14.35 -10.05
CA THR A 397 -11.06 -15.03 -9.24
C THR A 397 -11.74 -15.78 -8.10
N ASN A 398 -11.27 -17.01 -7.83
CA ASN A 398 -11.86 -17.95 -6.88
C ASN A 398 -13.31 -18.40 -7.18
N ALA A 399 -13.83 -18.23 -8.40
CA ALA A 399 -15.09 -18.84 -8.81
C ALA A 399 -15.04 -20.38 -8.94
N GLY A 400 -13.84 -20.97 -8.85
CA GLY A 400 -13.61 -22.42 -9.00
C GLY A 400 -13.41 -22.89 -10.44
N LYS A 401 -12.95 -22.01 -11.35
CA LYS A 401 -12.66 -22.35 -12.75
C LYS A 401 -11.65 -23.50 -12.90
N SER A 402 -10.51 -23.39 -12.22
CA SER A 402 -9.45 -24.41 -12.26
C SER A 402 -9.89 -25.72 -11.58
N THR A 403 -10.63 -25.62 -10.47
CA THR A 403 -11.26 -26.76 -9.81
C THR A 403 -12.22 -27.49 -10.74
N LEU A 404 -13.03 -26.74 -11.51
CA LEU A 404 -13.95 -27.28 -12.49
C LEU A 404 -13.21 -27.95 -13.65
N LEU A 405 -12.14 -27.33 -14.17
CA LEU A 405 -11.31 -27.94 -15.21
C LEU A 405 -10.76 -29.30 -14.74
N ASN A 406 -10.21 -29.37 -13.53
CA ASN A 406 -9.72 -30.62 -12.93
C ASN A 406 -10.81 -31.66 -12.76
N ALA A 407 -11.97 -31.26 -12.22
CA ALA A 407 -13.09 -32.16 -12.00
C ALA A 407 -13.66 -32.72 -13.31
N LEU A 408 -13.63 -31.94 -14.39
CA LEU A 408 -14.08 -32.38 -15.72
C LEU A 408 -13.04 -33.27 -16.41
N THR A 409 -11.75 -32.99 -16.25
CA THR A 409 -10.68 -33.63 -17.05
C THR A 409 -9.84 -34.66 -16.29
N ASN A 410 -10.11 -34.89 -14.99
CA ASN A 410 -9.25 -35.64 -14.06
C ASN A 410 -7.79 -35.17 -14.10
N ALA A 411 -7.57 -33.87 -14.34
CA ALA A 411 -6.24 -33.27 -14.38
C ALA A 411 -5.76 -32.84 -12.98
N GLU A 412 -4.45 -32.76 -12.81
CA GLU A 412 -3.78 -32.21 -11.62
C GLU A 412 -3.32 -30.75 -11.88
N VAL A 413 -4.22 -29.85 -12.28
CA VAL A 413 -3.89 -28.41 -12.34
C VAL A 413 -3.86 -27.85 -10.92
N TYR A 414 -2.89 -26.99 -10.60
CA TYR A 414 -2.80 -26.36 -9.29
C TYR A 414 -4.10 -25.60 -8.95
N THR A 415 -4.68 -25.92 -7.80
CA THR A 415 -5.89 -25.28 -7.28
C THR A 415 -5.63 -24.85 -5.84
N ALA A 416 -5.91 -23.59 -5.53
CA ALA A 416 -5.78 -23.05 -4.19
C ALA A 416 -6.83 -21.97 -3.98
N ASP A 417 -7.24 -21.77 -2.73
CA ASP A 417 -8.12 -20.67 -2.30
C ASP A 417 -7.34 -19.34 -2.25
N GLN A 418 -6.83 -18.92 -3.42
CA GLN A 418 -5.96 -17.76 -3.62
C GLN A 418 -6.43 -17.02 -4.88
N LEU A 419 -6.36 -15.68 -4.87
CA LEU A 419 -6.72 -14.90 -6.06
C LEU A 419 -5.67 -15.12 -7.17
N PHE A 420 -6.09 -15.09 -8.43
CA PHE A 420 -5.20 -15.34 -9.58
C PHE A 420 -4.36 -16.62 -9.50
N ALA A 421 -4.93 -17.70 -8.96
CA ALA A 421 -4.29 -19.02 -8.95
C ALA A 421 -3.84 -19.47 -10.36
N THR A 422 -4.58 -19.05 -11.39
CA THR A 422 -4.23 -19.21 -12.81
C THR A 422 -3.98 -17.85 -13.45
N LEU A 423 -2.78 -17.64 -14.01
CA LEU A 423 -2.44 -16.51 -14.88
C LEU A 423 -2.20 -16.99 -16.32
N ASP A 424 -1.39 -18.03 -16.49
CA ASP A 424 -1.15 -18.67 -17.79
C ASP A 424 -2.33 -19.59 -18.14
N PRO A 425 -2.91 -19.49 -19.35
CA PRO A 425 -4.05 -20.31 -19.73
C PRO A 425 -3.68 -21.80 -19.73
N THR A 426 -4.56 -22.63 -19.19
CA THR A 426 -4.35 -24.09 -19.14
C THR A 426 -5.39 -24.80 -19.98
N THR A 427 -4.92 -25.48 -21.02
CA THR A 427 -5.77 -26.18 -21.99
C THR A 427 -5.76 -27.69 -21.75
N ARG A 428 -6.94 -28.32 -21.76
CA ARG A 428 -7.13 -29.77 -21.61
C ARG A 428 -8.22 -30.28 -22.55
N ARG A 429 -8.07 -31.52 -22.99
CA ARG A 429 -9.08 -32.19 -23.82
C ARG A 429 -10.13 -32.85 -22.92
N LEU A 430 -11.39 -32.66 -23.25
CA LEU A 430 -12.53 -33.28 -22.60
C LEU A 430 -13.28 -34.14 -23.61
N ALA A 431 -13.44 -35.42 -23.29
CA ALA A 431 -14.33 -36.31 -24.03
C ALA A 431 -15.72 -36.29 -23.37
N ILE A 432 -16.75 -36.02 -24.15
CA ILE A 432 -18.16 -36.07 -23.73
C ILE A 432 -18.83 -37.16 -24.56
N ALA A 433 -19.31 -38.21 -23.90
CA ALA A 433 -20.09 -39.24 -24.55
C ALA A 433 -21.53 -38.78 -24.67
N ASP A 434 -22.10 -38.87 -25.87
CA ASP A 434 -23.53 -38.67 -26.07
C ASP A 434 -24.28 -39.91 -25.55
N PRO A 435 -25.17 -39.76 -24.55
CA PRO A 435 -25.88 -40.87 -23.95
C PRO A 435 -26.90 -41.54 -24.89
N LEU A 436 -27.31 -40.87 -25.97
CA LEU A 436 -28.29 -41.38 -26.93
C LEU A 436 -27.63 -41.97 -28.19
N THR A 437 -26.57 -41.34 -28.69
CA THR A 437 -25.92 -41.75 -29.95
C THR A 437 -24.65 -42.59 -29.75
N HIS A 438 -24.16 -42.70 -28.50
CA HIS A 438 -22.87 -43.33 -28.15
C HIS A 438 -21.65 -42.75 -28.89
N THR A 439 -21.80 -41.61 -29.57
CA THR A 439 -20.69 -40.90 -30.18
C THR A 439 -19.95 -40.10 -29.12
N THR A 440 -18.62 -39.98 -29.27
CA THR A 440 -17.80 -39.19 -28.35
C THR A 440 -17.46 -37.86 -28.99
N LEU A 441 -17.99 -36.77 -28.44
CA LEU A 441 -17.59 -35.42 -28.79
C LEU A 441 -16.31 -35.07 -28.01
N SER A 442 -15.24 -34.79 -28.73
CA SER A 442 -14.03 -34.22 -28.13
C SER A 442 -14.12 -32.71 -28.16
N ILE A 443 -13.94 -32.05 -27.02
CA ILE A 443 -13.78 -30.59 -26.94
C ILE A 443 -12.48 -30.24 -26.22
N VAL A 444 -12.02 -29.01 -26.42
CA VAL A 444 -10.86 -28.46 -25.73
C VAL A 444 -11.35 -27.40 -24.74
N LEU A 445 -11.06 -27.60 -23.45
CA LEU A 445 -11.35 -26.64 -22.38
C LEU A 445 -10.09 -25.85 -22.04
N THR A 446 -10.20 -24.52 -22.00
CA THR A 446 -9.12 -23.62 -21.58
C THR A 446 -9.53 -22.87 -20.32
N ASP A 447 -8.82 -23.09 -19.21
CA ASP A 447 -8.93 -22.26 -18.00
C ASP A 447 -8.20 -20.95 -18.23
N THR A 448 -8.91 -19.82 -18.06
CA THR A 448 -8.37 -18.48 -18.27
C THR A 448 -8.06 -17.78 -16.95
N VAL A 449 -7.32 -16.67 -17.04
CA VAL A 449 -7.13 -15.78 -15.89
C VAL A 449 -8.48 -15.33 -15.32
N GLY A 450 -8.57 -15.26 -13.98
CA GLY A 450 -9.78 -14.81 -13.30
C GLY A 450 -9.92 -13.29 -13.28
N PHE A 451 -11.16 -12.81 -13.37
CA PHE A 451 -11.47 -11.39 -13.24
C PHE A 451 -11.50 -10.93 -11.77
N ILE A 452 -11.29 -9.64 -11.56
CA ILE A 452 -11.46 -8.96 -10.27
C ILE A 452 -12.37 -7.74 -10.46
N HIS A 453 -12.85 -7.17 -9.35
CA HIS A 453 -13.55 -5.90 -9.43
C HIS A 453 -12.61 -4.79 -9.90
N GLU A 454 -13.12 -3.88 -10.76
CA GLU A 454 -12.41 -2.68 -11.23
C GLU A 454 -10.95 -2.95 -11.62
N LEU A 455 -10.76 -3.69 -12.72
CA LEU A 455 -9.44 -3.89 -13.31
C LEU A 455 -8.82 -2.53 -13.68
N PRO A 456 -7.62 -2.20 -13.17
CA PRO A 456 -6.96 -0.94 -13.50
C PRO A 456 -6.71 -0.82 -15.02
N PRO A 457 -6.96 0.34 -15.64
CA PRO A 457 -6.73 0.53 -17.07
C PRO A 457 -5.29 0.21 -17.51
N SER A 458 -4.31 0.49 -16.66
CA SER A 458 -2.90 0.18 -16.90
C SER A 458 -2.59 -1.31 -16.97
N LEU A 459 -3.46 -2.16 -16.41
CA LEU A 459 -3.33 -3.62 -16.50
C LEU A 459 -4.14 -4.21 -17.65
N MET A 460 -5.08 -3.45 -18.22
CA MET A 460 -6.00 -3.96 -19.23
C MET A 460 -5.28 -4.45 -20.48
N ASP A 461 -4.21 -3.79 -20.91
CA ASP A 461 -3.47 -4.19 -22.13
C ASP A 461 -2.67 -5.49 -21.93
N ALA A 462 -2.03 -5.66 -20.76
CA ALA A 462 -1.41 -6.93 -20.39
C ALA A 462 -2.45 -8.05 -20.24
N PHE A 463 -3.61 -7.73 -19.67
CA PHE A 463 -4.71 -8.68 -19.49
C PHE A 463 -5.35 -9.10 -20.81
N ARG A 464 -5.57 -8.16 -21.75
CA ARG A 464 -6.14 -8.45 -23.08
C ARG A 464 -5.35 -9.51 -23.82
N ALA A 465 -4.02 -9.44 -23.76
CA ALA A 465 -3.16 -10.43 -24.40
C ALA A 465 -3.24 -11.82 -23.73
N THR A 466 -3.61 -11.90 -22.44
CA THR A 466 -3.93 -13.16 -21.75
C THR A 466 -5.37 -13.65 -21.98
N LEU A 467 -6.25 -12.77 -22.46
CA LEU A 467 -7.65 -13.06 -22.79
C LEU A 467 -7.86 -13.37 -24.28
N GLU A 468 -6.78 -13.47 -25.07
CA GLU A 468 -6.85 -13.92 -26.48
C GLU A 468 -7.62 -15.23 -26.61
N GLU A 469 -7.39 -16.18 -25.69
CA GLU A 469 -8.08 -17.48 -25.67
C GLU A 469 -9.59 -17.35 -25.47
N VAL A 470 -10.07 -16.26 -24.85
CA VAL A 470 -11.52 -15.97 -24.73
C VAL A 470 -12.09 -15.53 -26.07
N THR A 471 -11.36 -14.72 -26.82
CA THR A 471 -11.79 -14.25 -28.15
C THR A 471 -11.65 -15.31 -29.23
N GLU A 472 -10.81 -16.32 -29.01
CA GLU A 472 -10.58 -17.42 -29.96
C GLU A 472 -11.51 -18.62 -29.73
N ALA A 473 -12.12 -18.74 -28.55
CA ALA A 473 -12.98 -19.87 -28.23
C ALA A 473 -14.31 -19.85 -29.01
N ASP A 474 -14.73 -21.03 -29.46
CA ASP A 474 -16.01 -21.22 -30.14
C ASP A 474 -17.20 -20.96 -29.20
N ALA A 475 -17.02 -21.22 -27.90
CA ALA A 475 -18.01 -20.94 -26.87
C ALA A 475 -17.36 -20.55 -25.54
N LEU A 476 -18.13 -19.93 -24.65
CA LEU A 476 -17.67 -19.58 -23.31
C LEU A 476 -18.46 -20.31 -22.23
N LEU A 477 -17.77 -20.78 -21.19
CA LEU A 477 -18.37 -21.24 -19.94
C LEU A 477 -18.11 -20.19 -18.86
N HIS A 478 -19.14 -19.42 -18.51
CA HIS A 478 -19.05 -18.45 -17.43
C HIS A 478 -19.35 -19.10 -16.09
N VAL A 479 -18.30 -19.33 -15.29
CA VAL A 479 -18.40 -19.87 -13.93
C VAL A 479 -18.61 -18.72 -12.94
N VAL A 480 -19.61 -18.86 -12.07
CA VAL A 480 -19.99 -17.87 -11.05
C VAL A 480 -19.99 -18.54 -9.68
N ASP A 481 -19.36 -17.91 -8.69
CA ASP A 481 -19.47 -18.35 -7.30
C ASP A 481 -20.82 -17.92 -6.72
N LEU A 482 -21.74 -18.88 -6.54
CA LEU A 482 -23.08 -18.56 -6.05
C LEU A 482 -23.10 -18.29 -4.53
N SER A 483 -22.11 -18.75 -3.77
CA SER A 483 -22.04 -18.47 -2.33
C SER A 483 -21.56 -17.04 -2.03
N HIS A 484 -21.04 -16.32 -3.03
CA HIS A 484 -20.60 -14.95 -2.85
C HIS A 484 -21.81 -13.98 -2.83
N PRO A 485 -21.97 -13.13 -1.81
CA PRO A 485 -23.09 -12.17 -1.70
C PRO A 485 -23.22 -11.18 -2.87
N ALA A 486 -22.19 -11.07 -3.71
CA ALA A 486 -22.09 -10.11 -4.81
C ALA A 486 -22.14 -10.79 -6.18
N TRP A 487 -22.59 -12.05 -6.27
CA TRP A 487 -22.58 -12.86 -7.49
C TRP A 487 -23.25 -12.16 -8.68
N GLN A 488 -24.37 -11.45 -8.49
CA GLN A 488 -25.04 -10.68 -9.55
C GLN A 488 -24.15 -9.54 -10.07
N SER A 489 -23.44 -8.86 -9.17
CA SER A 489 -22.51 -7.80 -9.55
C SER A 489 -21.31 -8.38 -10.30
N GLN A 490 -20.84 -9.56 -9.90
CA GLN A 490 -19.74 -10.25 -10.58
C GLN A 490 -20.13 -10.65 -12.01
N ILE A 491 -21.33 -11.19 -12.22
CA ILE A 491 -21.83 -11.48 -13.59
C ILE A 491 -21.81 -10.21 -14.44
N ARG A 492 -22.39 -9.10 -13.93
CA ARG A 492 -22.40 -7.82 -14.66
C ARG A 492 -21.00 -7.32 -15.00
N SER A 493 -20.06 -7.41 -14.07
CA SER A 493 -18.67 -6.99 -14.29
C SER A 493 -17.96 -7.84 -15.33
N VAL A 494 -18.11 -9.18 -15.31
CA VAL A 494 -17.53 -10.05 -16.34
C VAL A 494 -18.14 -9.73 -17.70
N MET A 495 -19.47 -9.62 -17.79
CA MET A 495 -20.15 -9.30 -19.04
C MET A 495 -19.75 -7.95 -19.62
N ALA A 496 -19.54 -6.93 -18.78
CA ALA A 496 -19.03 -5.62 -19.22
C ALA A 496 -17.61 -5.72 -19.82
N ILE A 497 -16.72 -6.50 -19.18
CA ILE A 497 -15.36 -6.72 -19.71
C ILE A 497 -15.41 -7.49 -21.03
N LEU A 498 -16.28 -8.49 -21.15
CA LEU A 498 -16.48 -9.25 -22.38
C LEU A 498 -17.05 -8.37 -23.51
N SER A 499 -17.93 -7.41 -23.20
CA SER A 499 -18.47 -6.49 -24.22
C SER A 499 -17.47 -5.45 -24.71
N ASP A 500 -16.45 -5.12 -23.90
CA ASP A 500 -15.37 -4.20 -24.27
C ASP A 500 -14.27 -4.89 -25.10
N MET A 501 -14.40 -6.19 -25.38
CA MET A 501 -13.47 -6.93 -26.23
C MET A 501 -13.65 -6.54 -27.70
N PRO A 502 -12.55 -6.51 -28.48
CA PRO A 502 -12.60 -6.10 -29.89
C PRO A 502 -13.34 -7.09 -30.80
N VAL A 503 -13.57 -8.33 -30.34
CA VAL A 503 -14.27 -9.38 -31.07
C VAL A 503 -15.45 -9.84 -30.23
N THR A 504 -16.61 -10.02 -30.86
CA THR A 504 -17.80 -10.57 -30.20
C THR A 504 -17.49 -11.99 -29.72
N PRO A 505 -17.59 -12.27 -28.41
CA PRO A 505 -17.34 -13.61 -27.91
C PRO A 505 -18.41 -14.60 -28.38
N GLY A 506 -18.04 -15.88 -28.43
CA GLY A 506 -18.96 -16.97 -28.74
C GLY A 506 -20.11 -17.09 -27.72
N PRO A 507 -21.12 -17.96 -27.99
CA PRO A 507 -22.25 -18.16 -27.08
C PRO A 507 -21.78 -18.57 -25.68
N ILE A 508 -22.46 -18.02 -24.67
CA ILE A 508 -22.04 -18.14 -23.26
C ILE A 508 -23.03 -19.05 -22.51
N LEU A 509 -22.50 -20.08 -21.86
CA LEU A 509 -23.23 -20.88 -20.87
C LEU A 509 -22.86 -20.43 -19.46
N LEU A 510 -23.86 -20.04 -18.67
CA LEU A 510 -23.65 -19.69 -17.26
C LEU A 510 -23.66 -20.97 -16.40
N ALA A 511 -22.66 -21.12 -15.52
CA ALA A 511 -22.58 -22.18 -14.54
C ALA A 511 -22.38 -21.62 -13.13
N PHE A 512 -23.39 -21.75 -12.29
CA PHE A 512 -23.31 -21.45 -10.86
C PHE A 512 -22.59 -22.57 -10.14
N ASN A 513 -21.45 -22.25 -9.54
CA ASN A 513 -20.61 -23.16 -8.80
C ASN A 513 -20.74 -22.93 -7.28
N LYS A 514 -20.20 -23.89 -6.50
CA LYS A 514 -20.22 -23.92 -5.03
C LYS A 514 -21.62 -23.99 -4.42
N ILE A 515 -22.56 -24.67 -5.08
CA ILE A 515 -23.94 -24.83 -4.57
C ILE A 515 -24.01 -25.55 -3.22
N ASP A 516 -22.93 -26.24 -2.82
CA ASP A 516 -22.73 -26.85 -1.50
C ASP A 516 -22.66 -25.82 -0.35
N GLN A 517 -22.38 -24.56 -0.66
CA GLN A 517 -22.19 -23.47 0.31
C GLN A 517 -23.29 -22.39 0.24
N VAL A 518 -24.40 -22.68 -0.43
CA VAL A 518 -25.47 -21.71 -0.71
C VAL A 518 -26.73 -22.06 0.07
N ASP A 519 -27.42 -21.04 0.60
CA ASP A 519 -28.73 -21.20 1.21
C ASP A 519 -29.84 -21.47 0.17
N SER A 520 -30.97 -22.02 0.62
CA SER A 520 -32.09 -22.39 -0.26
C SER A 520 -32.68 -21.21 -1.03
N ASP A 521 -32.66 -20.01 -0.43
CA ASP A 521 -33.35 -18.84 -0.97
C ASP A 521 -32.52 -18.24 -2.11
N THR A 522 -31.20 -18.11 -1.91
CA THR A 522 -30.26 -17.69 -2.96
C THR A 522 -30.27 -18.65 -4.15
N LEU A 523 -30.32 -19.97 -3.89
CA LEU A 523 -30.40 -20.97 -4.97
C LEU A 523 -31.70 -20.86 -5.76
N THR A 524 -32.83 -20.62 -5.08
CA THR A 524 -34.13 -20.44 -5.72
C THR A 524 -34.15 -19.18 -6.58
N LEU A 525 -33.67 -18.05 -6.04
CA LEU A 525 -33.55 -16.80 -6.76
C LEU A 525 -32.71 -16.96 -8.04
N ALA A 526 -31.55 -17.61 -7.96
CA ALA A 526 -30.68 -17.83 -9.11
C ALA A 526 -31.35 -18.71 -10.20
N ARG A 527 -32.17 -19.70 -9.82
CA ARG A 527 -32.93 -20.53 -10.76
C ARG A 527 -34.04 -19.75 -11.47
N GLU A 528 -34.70 -18.84 -10.75
CA GLU A 528 -35.74 -17.98 -11.32
C GLU A 528 -35.15 -16.93 -12.29
N GLU A 529 -34.04 -16.28 -11.90
CA GLU A 529 -33.39 -15.26 -12.73
C GLU A 529 -32.67 -15.87 -13.95
N PHE A 530 -32.07 -17.06 -13.81
CA PHE A 530 -31.28 -17.72 -14.85
C PHE A 530 -31.70 -19.17 -15.10
N PRO A 531 -32.88 -19.41 -15.71
CA PRO A 531 -33.44 -20.76 -15.86
C PRO A 531 -32.63 -21.67 -16.80
N GLN A 532 -31.78 -21.10 -17.65
CA GLN A 532 -30.90 -21.86 -18.55
C GLN A 532 -29.50 -22.13 -17.96
N ALA A 533 -29.20 -21.62 -16.76
CA ALA A 533 -27.91 -21.85 -16.11
C ALA A 533 -27.78 -23.28 -15.59
N VAL A 534 -26.53 -23.73 -15.46
CA VAL A 534 -26.22 -25.01 -14.82
C VAL A 534 -25.79 -24.76 -13.38
N PHE A 535 -26.21 -25.63 -12.46
CA PHE A 535 -25.90 -25.55 -11.04
C PHE A 535 -24.99 -26.72 -10.67
N ILE A 536 -23.79 -26.43 -10.18
CA ILE A 536 -22.73 -27.42 -9.94
C ILE A 536 -22.03 -27.19 -8.59
N SER A 537 -21.42 -28.26 -8.07
CA SER A 537 -20.31 -28.15 -7.13
C SER A 537 -19.10 -28.82 -7.73
N ALA A 538 -18.11 -28.03 -8.15
CA ALA A 538 -16.87 -28.56 -8.70
C ALA A 538 -16.07 -29.35 -7.66
N GLY A 539 -16.12 -28.94 -6.39
CA GLY A 539 -15.46 -29.61 -5.27
C GLY A 539 -16.05 -30.99 -4.99
N ASP A 540 -17.38 -31.05 -4.85
CA ASP A 540 -18.10 -32.30 -4.54
C ASP A 540 -18.48 -33.12 -5.78
N ARG A 541 -18.09 -32.63 -6.97
CA ARG A 541 -18.40 -33.22 -8.28
C ARG A 541 -19.91 -33.38 -8.55
N LEU A 542 -20.72 -32.48 -8.00
CA LEU A 542 -22.18 -32.46 -8.21
C LEU A 542 -22.55 -31.68 -9.48
N GLY A 543 -23.54 -32.17 -10.23
CA GLY A 543 -24.08 -31.49 -11.42
C GLY A 543 -23.17 -31.51 -12.66
N LEU A 544 -22.00 -32.17 -12.60
CA LEU A 544 -21.03 -32.18 -13.71
C LEU A 544 -21.54 -32.91 -14.95
N GLU A 545 -22.39 -33.92 -14.81
CA GLU A 545 -22.95 -34.64 -15.96
C GLU A 545 -23.91 -33.75 -16.75
N THR A 546 -24.78 -33.02 -16.05
CA THR A 546 -25.65 -32.00 -16.67
C THR A 546 -24.83 -30.93 -17.36
N LEU A 547 -23.72 -30.49 -16.75
CA LEU A 547 -22.81 -29.53 -17.38
C LEU A 547 -22.19 -30.09 -18.67
N ARG A 548 -21.70 -31.34 -18.68
CA ARG A 548 -21.15 -31.99 -19.89
C ARG A 548 -22.16 -31.99 -21.02
N GLN A 549 -23.40 -32.36 -20.74
CA GLN A 549 -24.47 -32.41 -21.74
C GLN A 549 -24.79 -31.00 -22.29
N ARG A 550 -24.90 -30.00 -21.41
CA ARG A 550 -25.13 -28.60 -21.82
C ARG A 550 -23.96 -28.02 -22.62
N LEU A 551 -22.72 -28.37 -22.28
CA LEU A 551 -21.53 -27.99 -23.06
C LEU A 551 -21.55 -28.60 -24.47
N ALA A 552 -21.92 -29.87 -24.60
CA ALA A 552 -22.06 -30.51 -25.91
C ALA A 552 -23.12 -29.81 -26.78
N GLN A 553 -24.28 -29.46 -26.19
CA GLN A 553 -25.32 -28.69 -26.88
C GLN A 553 -24.84 -27.29 -27.30
N LEU A 554 -24.15 -26.58 -26.40
CA LEU A 554 -23.61 -25.25 -26.66
C LEU A 554 -22.62 -25.26 -27.83
N VAL A 555 -21.71 -26.22 -27.83
CA VAL A 555 -20.69 -26.39 -28.88
C VAL A 555 -21.32 -26.74 -30.22
N HIS A 556 -22.32 -27.62 -30.22
CA HIS A 556 -23.05 -27.96 -31.45
C HIS A 556 -23.76 -26.72 -32.02
N TYR A 557 -24.40 -25.92 -31.16
CA TYR A 557 -25.01 -24.65 -31.56
C TYR A 557 -23.97 -23.68 -32.15
N ALA A 558 -22.85 -23.46 -31.47
CA ALA A 558 -21.79 -22.55 -31.90
C ALA A 558 -21.20 -22.93 -33.27
N THR A 559 -20.89 -24.22 -33.45
CA THR A 559 -20.30 -24.75 -34.68
C THR A 559 -21.29 -24.83 -35.85
N SER A 560 -22.59 -24.94 -35.59
CA SER A 560 -23.63 -24.92 -36.61
C SER A 560 -24.03 -23.52 -37.10
N ALA A 561 -23.75 -22.49 -36.29
CA ALA A 561 -24.06 -21.08 -36.58
C ALA A 561 -22.90 -20.32 -37.23
N SER A 562 -21.71 -20.94 -37.28
CA SER A 562 -20.48 -20.45 -37.91
C SER A 562 -20.37 -20.97 -39.34
#